data_AF-A0A1M3T4X9-F1
#
_entry.id   AF-A0A1M3T4X9-F1
#
_cell.length_a   1.000
_cell.length_b   1.000
_cell.length_c   1.000
_cell.angle_alpha   90.00
_cell.angle_beta   90.00
_cell.angle_gamma   90.00
#
_symmetry.space_group_name_H-M   'P 1'
#
loop_
_entity.id
_entity.type
_entity.pdbx_description
1 polymer ?
#
loop_
_entity_poly.entity_id
_entity_poly.type
_entity_poly.pdbx_seq_one_letter_code
_entity_poly.pdbx_strand_id
1 'polypeptide(L)'
;MEPQPDPAQTISADEIALYDRQIRLWGVKAQEKLRSANILLITFKALANEVAKNLVLAGIGSLTIVDHEAVTEEDLGAQFFINEEHLGQNRAQAAAPSVRAMNPRVQLHIDTEDIHLKQPDFFAQFDITIATELDFATYTTINAACRIANRRFYAAGLHGFYGFVFADLISHDFVIERTKSNVPSATQETPTRSILNITTKKENEKVIEMVTKREVYSPLILANTSPLPEEFTRIARKRKQVTPLLTCLRALWEYQKSSGGALPTFSHQDLELFTKHARDCHQELKLDITTLDAGFLRTFLQNLGSELSPVAACVSGYLAQDVINVLSAREHPLQNMLLFDGERSAAPIYPLHPFFPPEVESAVPPVVPVVQAIPLDGEPASALSMPSR
;
A
#
# COMPACT_ATOMS: atom_id res chain seq x y z
N MET A 1 -21.39 20.75 -26.59
CA MET A 1 -21.70 21.40 -25.32
C MET A 1 -21.17 20.46 -24.26
N GLU A 2 -19.97 20.74 -23.72
CA GLU A 2 -19.41 19.91 -22.64
C GLU A 2 -20.37 19.92 -21.45
N PRO A 3 -20.58 18.79 -20.76
CA PRO A 3 -21.38 18.78 -19.55
C PRO A 3 -20.64 19.59 -18.49
N GLN A 4 -21.29 20.64 -17.98
CA GLN A 4 -20.78 21.31 -16.78
C GLN A 4 -20.80 20.32 -15.61
N PRO A 5 -19.75 20.29 -14.77
CA PRO A 5 -19.73 19.46 -13.58
C PRO A 5 -20.84 19.89 -12.62
N ASP A 6 -21.47 18.90 -12.00
CA ASP A 6 -22.56 19.04 -11.03
C ASP A 6 -22.11 19.99 -9.88
N PRO A 7 -22.89 21.02 -9.49
CA PRO A 7 -22.49 22.00 -8.47
C PRO A 7 -22.26 21.42 -7.06
N ALA A 8 -22.56 20.13 -6.84
CA ALA A 8 -22.21 19.41 -5.60
C ALA A 8 -20.75 18.90 -5.57
N GLN A 9 -19.99 19.00 -6.67
CA GLN A 9 -18.65 18.41 -6.79
C GLN A 9 -17.48 19.39 -6.62
N THR A 10 -17.71 20.69 -6.52
CA THR A 10 -16.62 21.66 -6.30
C THR A 10 -16.20 21.69 -4.83
N ILE A 11 -14.91 21.82 -4.55
CA ILE A 11 -14.38 21.99 -3.18
C ILE A 11 -14.90 23.33 -2.65
N SER A 12 -15.56 23.32 -1.48
CA SER A 12 -16.09 24.55 -0.88
C SER A 12 -14.96 25.53 -0.52
N ALA A 13 -15.25 26.83 -0.47
CA ALA A 13 -14.23 27.84 -0.14
C ALA A 13 -13.56 27.58 1.22
N ASP A 14 -14.33 27.09 2.21
CA ASP A 14 -13.83 26.71 3.53
C ASP A 14 -12.90 25.49 3.47
N GLU A 15 -13.20 24.51 2.62
CA GLU A 15 -12.31 23.36 2.39
C GLU A 15 -11.03 23.77 1.64
N ILE A 16 -11.13 24.68 0.67
CA ILE A 16 -9.95 25.22 -0.02
C ILE A 16 -9.04 25.92 1.00
N ALA A 17 -9.61 26.70 1.92
CA ALA A 17 -8.83 27.36 2.96
C ALA A 17 -8.20 26.37 3.95
N LEU A 18 -8.94 25.33 4.37
CA LEU A 18 -8.45 24.29 5.27
C LEU A 18 -7.29 23.50 4.66
N TYR A 19 -7.43 23.09 3.39
CA TYR A 19 -6.45 22.28 2.68
C TYR A 19 -5.48 23.10 1.83
N ASP A 20 -5.42 24.44 1.95
CA ASP A 20 -4.63 25.31 1.07
C ASP A 20 -3.17 24.84 0.93
N ARG A 21 -2.53 24.51 2.06
CA ARG A 21 -1.13 24.01 2.06
C ARG A 21 -0.98 22.67 1.33
N GLN A 22 -1.95 21.78 1.50
CA GLN A 22 -1.98 20.46 0.88
C GLN A 22 -2.26 20.57 -0.63
N ILE A 23 -3.24 21.38 -1.01
CA ILE A 23 -3.59 21.69 -2.40
C ILE A 23 -2.42 22.34 -3.14
N ARG A 24 -1.62 23.20 -2.50
CA ARG A 24 -0.39 23.75 -3.10
C ARG A 24 0.65 22.69 -3.41
N LEU A 25 0.69 21.59 -2.64
CA LEU A 25 1.64 20.51 -2.84
C LEU A 25 1.20 19.57 -3.96
N TRP A 26 -0.02 19.02 -3.89
CA TRP A 26 -0.47 17.97 -4.82
C TRP A 26 -1.53 18.40 -5.83
N GLY A 27 -2.07 19.61 -5.70
CA GLY A 27 -3.06 20.19 -6.61
C GLY A 27 -4.51 19.85 -6.28
N VAL A 28 -5.45 20.66 -6.79
CA VAL A 28 -6.89 20.55 -6.53
C VAL A 28 -7.46 19.19 -6.94
N LYS A 29 -7.10 18.70 -8.13
CA LYS A 29 -7.56 17.39 -8.64
C LYS A 29 -7.16 16.22 -7.75
N ALA A 30 -5.99 16.29 -7.11
CA ALA A 30 -5.57 15.27 -6.15
C ALA A 30 -6.45 15.31 -4.90
N GLN A 31 -6.74 16.51 -4.39
CA GLN A 31 -7.64 16.70 -3.25
C GLN A 31 -9.07 16.21 -3.54
N GLU A 32 -9.59 16.42 -4.74
CA GLU A 32 -10.90 15.91 -5.16
C GLU A 32 -10.96 14.37 -5.10
N LYS A 33 -9.89 13.69 -5.56
CA LYS A 33 -9.79 12.23 -5.48
C LYS A 33 -9.72 11.73 -4.03
N LEU A 34 -8.96 12.41 -3.17
CA LEU A 34 -8.91 12.10 -1.75
C LEU A 34 -10.31 12.20 -1.12
N ARG A 35 -11.03 13.30 -1.39
CA ARG A 35 -12.39 13.53 -0.85
C ARG A 35 -13.42 12.49 -1.30
N SER A 36 -13.19 11.80 -2.42
CA SER A 36 -14.04 10.69 -2.86
C SER A 36 -13.60 9.31 -2.38
N ALA A 37 -12.42 9.19 -1.76
CA ALA A 37 -11.83 7.91 -1.42
C ALA A 37 -12.51 7.27 -0.20
N ASN A 38 -12.86 5.99 -0.33
CA ASN A 38 -13.36 5.16 0.77
C ASN A 38 -12.28 4.18 1.25
N ILE A 39 -11.83 4.34 2.49
CA ILE A 39 -10.71 3.58 3.07
C ILE A 39 -11.21 2.63 4.17
N LEU A 40 -10.78 1.37 4.10
CA LEU A 40 -10.94 0.41 5.17
C LEU A 40 -9.63 0.30 5.97
N LEU A 41 -9.73 0.39 7.29
CA LEU A 41 -8.61 0.22 8.22
C LEU A 41 -8.95 -0.87 9.24
N ILE A 42 -8.14 -1.92 9.28
CA ILE A 42 -8.38 -3.13 10.08
C ILE A 42 -7.38 -3.21 11.23
N THR A 43 -7.90 -3.52 12.42
CA THR A 43 -7.20 -3.58 13.72
C THR A 43 -6.76 -2.19 14.19
N PHE A 44 -7.46 -1.60 15.15
CA PHE A 44 -7.24 -0.23 15.58
C PHE A 44 -6.28 -0.12 16.77
N LYS A 45 -5.02 -0.51 16.52
CA LYS A 45 -3.89 -0.36 17.47
C LYS A 45 -3.04 0.89 17.17
N ALA A 46 -1.85 1.03 17.75
CA ALA A 46 -1.05 2.27 17.66
C ALA A 46 -0.71 2.67 16.22
N LEU A 47 -0.38 1.69 15.36
CA LEU A 47 -0.09 1.98 13.95
C LEU A 47 -1.33 2.51 13.21
N ALA A 48 -2.46 1.84 13.33
CA ALA A 48 -3.72 2.25 12.72
C ALA A 48 -4.20 3.60 13.26
N ASN A 49 -3.97 3.88 14.54
CA ASN A 49 -4.26 5.17 15.17
C ASN A 49 -3.55 6.32 14.43
N GLU A 50 -2.24 6.17 14.19
CA GLU A 50 -1.44 7.15 13.45
C GLU A 50 -1.82 7.24 11.95
N VAL A 51 -2.13 6.10 11.31
CA VAL A 51 -2.61 6.07 9.92
C VAL A 51 -3.94 6.82 9.79
N ALA A 52 -4.90 6.57 10.69
CA ALA A 52 -6.19 7.26 10.71
C ALA A 52 -6.00 8.77 10.90
N LYS A 53 -5.14 9.19 11.83
CA LYS A 53 -4.77 10.61 12.00
C LYS A 53 -4.31 11.23 10.68
N ASN A 54 -3.35 10.62 10.01
CA ASN A 54 -2.79 11.16 8.76
C ASN A 54 -3.83 11.23 7.64
N LEU A 55 -4.63 10.17 7.44
CA LEU A 55 -5.62 10.12 6.35
C LEU A 55 -6.81 11.04 6.61
N VAL A 56 -7.31 11.10 7.84
CA VAL A 56 -8.43 11.97 8.22
C VAL A 56 -8.04 13.45 8.10
N LEU A 57 -6.82 13.82 8.51
CA LEU A 57 -6.29 15.19 8.33
C LEU A 57 -5.99 15.53 6.86
N ALA A 58 -5.70 14.53 6.01
CA ALA A 58 -5.57 14.70 4.56
C ALA A 58 -6.93 14.92 3.86
N GLY A 59 -8.04 14.67 4.55
CA GLY A 59 -9.38 14.91 4.03
C GLY A 59 -9.86 13.85 3.06
N ILE A 60 -9.67 12.56 3.40
CA ILE A 60 -10.31 11.45 2.69
C ILE A 60 -11.84 11.52 2.76
N GLY A 61 -12.56 10.84 1.86
CA GLY A 61 -14.03 10.84 1.87
C GLY A 61 -14.63 10.10 3.06
N SER A 62 -14.21 8.85 3.24
CA SER A 62 -14.69 8.02 4.34
C SER A 62 -13.61 7.07 4.87
N LEU A 63 -13.69 6.81 6.17
CA LEU A 63 -12.87 5.83 6.88
C LEU A 63 -13.81 4.84 7.59
N THR A 64 -13.70 3.57 7.25
CA THR A 64 -14.30 2.48 8.02
C THR A 64 -13.22 1.80 8.84
N ILE A 65 -13.42 1.73 10.16
CA ILE A 65 -12.51 1.04 11.08
C ILE A 65 -13.16 -0.27 11.50
N VAL A 66 -12.48 -1.39 11.26
CA VAL A 66 -12.87 -2.73 11.73
C VAL A 66 -11.96 -3.15 12.87
N ASP A 67 -12.51 -3.34 14.06
CA ASP A 67 -11.79 -3.89 15.21
C ASP A 67 -12.78 -4.52 16.18
N HIS A 68 -12.57 -5.78 16.53
CA HIS A 68 -13.46 -6.52 17.44
C HIS A 68 -12.97 -6.54 18.89
N GLU A 69 -11.74 -6.14 19.14
CA GLU A 69 -11.10 -6.25 20.45
C GLU A 69 -11.44 -5.07 21.37
N ALA A 70 -11.28 -5.31 22.66
CA ALA A 70 -11.42 -4.30 23.69
C ALA A 70 -10.11 -3.55 23.95
N VAL A 71 -10.23 -2.33 24.49
CA VAL A 71 -9.11 -1.54 25.00
C VAL A 71 -8.48 -2.27 26.19
N THR A 72 -7.17 -2.49 26.10
CA THR A 72 -6.32 -3.06 27.15
C THR A 72 -5.37 -2.01 27.71
N GLU A 73 -4.70 -2.31 28.82
CA GLU A 73 -3.68 -1.41 29.39
C GLU A 73 -2.50 -1.17 28.43
N GLU A 74 -2.13 -2.16 27.62
CA GLU A 74 -1.06 -2.04 26.62
C GLU A 74 -1.38 -0.95 25.58
N ASP A 75 -2.65 -0.83 25.19
CA ASP A 75 -3.08 0.16 24.20
C ASP A 75 -2.87 1.60 24.71
N LEU A 76 -3.02 1.85 26.02
CA LEU A 76 -2.87 3.18 26.62
C LEU A 76 -1.44 3.73 26.49
N GLY A 77 -0.44 2.86 26.34
CA GLY A 77 0.96 3.25 26.19
C GLY A 77 1.33 3.80 24.82
N ALA A 78 0.56 3.45 23.78
CA ALA A 78 0.89 3.75 22.40
C ALA A 78 -0.24 4.40 21.59
N GLN A 79 -1.48 4.37 22.08
CA GLN A 79 -2.64 4.99 21.43
C GLN A 79 -3.03 6.32 22.09
N PHE A 80 -3.11 7.40 21.30
CA PHE A 80 -3.45 8.74 21.80
C PHE A 80 -4.92 9.14 21.64
N PHE A 81 -5.79 8.25 21.14
CA PHE A 81 -7.24 8.52 20.99
C PHE A 81 -8.10 8.01 22.15
N ILE A 82 -7.50 7.20 23.01
CA ILE A 82 -8.15 6.52 24.14
C ILE A 82 -7.40 6.84 25.43
N ASN A 83 -8.04 6.58 26.57
CA ASN A 83 -7.49 6.81 27.91
C ASN A 83 -8.01 5.72 28.87
N GLU A 84 -7.61 5.77 30.14
CA GLU A 84 -8.00 4.77 31.17
C GLU A 84 -9.52 4.57 31.31
N GLU A 85 -10.35 5.59 31.05
CA GLU A 85 -11.81 5.51 31.13
C GLU A 85 -12.41 4.59 30.04
N HIS A 86 -11.63 4.29 28.99
CA HIS A 86 -12.05 3.44 27.88
C HIS A 86 -11.70 1.96 28.07
N LEU A 87 -11.02 1.58 29.16
CA LEU A 87 -10.64 0.18 29.42
C LEU A 87 -11.87 -0.75 29.35
N GLY A 88 -11.74 -1.85 28.60
CA GLY A 88 -12.81 -2.83 28.39
C GLY A 88 -13.88 -2.44 27.35
N GLN A 89 -13.87 -1.20 26.84
CA GLN A 89 -14.69 -0.80 25.70
C GLN A 89 -14.05 -1.27 24.39
N ASN A 90 -14.81 -1.41 23.31
CA ASN A 90 -14.23 -1.71 21.99
C ASN A 90 -13.26 -0.60 21.54
N ARG A 91 -12.07 -0.96 21.04
CA ARG A 91 -11.01 -0.01 20.68
C ARG A 91 -11.44 1.02 19.64
N ALA A 92 -12.05 0.56 18.55
CA ALA A 92 -12.47 1.44 17.46
C ALA A 92 -13.62 2.37 17.91
N GLN A 93 -14.57 1.86 18.69
CA GLN A 93 -15.66 2.67 19.23
C GLN A 93 -15.15 3.75 20.20
N ALA A 94 -14.25 3.38 21.11
CA ALA A 94 -13.64 4.29 22.08
C ALA A 94 -12.88 5.43 21.39
N ALA A 95 -12.13 5.13 20.33
CA ALA A 95 -11.37 6.14 19.59
C ALA A 95 -12.23 7.03 18.66
N ALA A 96 -13.42 6.57 18.26
CA ALA A 96 -14.22 7.22 17.22
C ALA A 96 -14.57 8.71 17.48
N PRO A 97 -14.89 9.15 18.71
CA PRO A 97 -15.13 10.57 18.99
C PRO A 97 -13.92 11.43 18.68
N SER A 98 -12.72 11.00 19.10
CA SER A 98 -11.46 11.70 18.87
C SER A 98 -11.10 11.74 17.39
N VAL A 99 -11.29 10.61 16.68
CA VAL A 99 -11.04 10.55 15.23
C VAL A 99 -11.97 11.52 14.47
N ARG A 100 -13.27 11.52 14.81
CA ARG A 100 -14.25 12.42 14.19
C ARG A 100 -13.97 13.90 14.49
N ALA A 101 -13.47 14.21 15.68
CA ALA A 101 -13.12 15.58 16.07
C ALA A 101 -11.97 16.17 15.24
N MET A 102 -11.05 15.34 14.72
CA MET A 102 -9.93 15.84 13.89
C MET A 102 -10.41 16.44 12.56
N ASN A 103 -11.40 15.81 11.94
CA ASN A 103 -11.98 16.33 10.70
C ASN A 103 -13.44 15.85 10.53
N PRO A 104 -14.43 16.67 10.93
CA PRO A 104 -15.85 16.32 10.82
C PRO A 104 -16.36 16.10 9.39
N ARG A 105 -15.56 16.44 8.36
CA ARG A 105 -15.91 16.25 6.96
C ARG A 105 -15.68 14.82 6.48
N VAL A 106 -14.86 14.04 7.19
CA VAL A 106 -14.60 12.63 6.87
C VAL A 106 -15.71 11.77 7.48
N GLN A 107 -16.34 10.94 6.65
CA GLN A 107 -17.37 10.03 7.14
C GLN A 107 -16.70 8.86 7.87
N LEU A 108 -16.99 8.72 9.17
CA LEU A 108 -16.41 7.68 10.01
C LEU A 108 -17.43 6.59 10.31
N HIS A 109 -17.10 5.36 9.94
CA HIS A 109 -17.88 4.15 10.24
C HIS A 109 -17.08 3.21 11.13
N ILE A 110 -17.73 2.61 12.12
CA ILE A 110 -17.12 1.65 13.04
C ILE A 110 -17.83 0.30 12.88
N ASP A 111 -17.04 -0.74 12.73
CA ASP A 111 -17.48 -2.12 12.61
C ASP A 111 -16.75 -2.95 13.67
N THR A 112 -17.50 -3.51 14.60
CA THR A 112 -16.95 -4.23 15.75
C THR A 112 -16.94 -5.75 15.56
N GLU A 113 -17.25 -6.23 14.36
CA GLU A 113 -17.17 -7.67 14.08
C GLU A 113 -15.72 -8.08 13.80
N ASP A 114 -15.45 -9.36 14.05
CA ASP A 114 -14.17 -9.96 13.69
C ASP A 114 -13.98 -9.94 12.17
N ILE A 115 -12.79 -9.48 11.73
CA ILE A 115 -12.43 -9.42 10.32
C ILE A 115 -12.47 -10.80 9.65
N HIS A 116 -12.24 -11.88 10.41
CA HIS A 116 -12.30 -13.25 9.89
C HIS A 116 -13.70 -13.67 9.42
N LEU A 117 -14.75 -12.96 9.85
CA LEU A 117 -16.13 -13.25 9.46
C LEU A 117 -16.52 -12.57 8.14
N LYS A 118 -15.73 -11.58 7.69
CA LYS A 118 -16.05 -10.78 6.49
C LYS A 118 -15.82 -11.59 5.21
N GLN A 119 -16.80 -11.53 4.32
CA GLN A 119 -16.74 -12.19 3.01
C GLN A 119 -16.02 -11.30 1.97
N PRO A 120 -15.50 -11.85 0.87
CA PRO A 120 -14.80 -11.08 -0.15
C PRO A 120 -15.55 -9.85 -0.68
N ASP A 121 -16.87 -9.93 -0.79
CA ASP A 121 -17.73 -8.82 -1.25
C ASP A 121 -17.69 -7.60 -0.32
N PHE A 122 -17.39 -7.80 0.97
CA PHE A 122 -17.21 -6.71 1.94
C PHE A 122 -16.12 -5.74 1.49
N PHE A 123 -15.05 -6.24 0.87
CA PHE A 123 -13.91 -5.42 0.46
C PHE A 123 -14.22 -4.58 -0.80
N ALA A 124 -15.21 -4.98 -1.60
CA ALA A 124 -15.52 -4.34 -2.88
C ALA A 124 -16.01 -2.89 -2.77
N GLN A 125 -16.46 -2.46 -1.60
CA GLN A 125 -16.91 -1.09 -1.36
C GLN A 125 -15.76 -0.09 -1.08
N PHE A 126 -14.54 -0.58 -0.80
CA PHE A 126 -13.41 0.27 -0.42
C PHE A 126 -12.42 0.44 -1.57
N ASP A 127 -11.90 1.65 -1.76
CA ASP A 127 -10.88 1.91 -2.76
C ASP A 127 -9.52 1.35 -2.38
N ILE A 128 -9.22 1.38 -1.07
CA ILE A 128 -8.01 0.86 -0.45
C ILE A 128 -8.37 0.20 0.88
N THR A 129 -7.84 -1.01 1.09
CA THR A 129 -7.86 -1.71 2.38
C THR A 129 -6.48 -1.68 3.02
N ILE A 130 -6.40 -1.30 4.29
CA ILE A 130 -5.19 -1.27 5.10
C ILE A 130 -5.39 -2.22 6.27
N ALA A 131 -4.65 -3.33 6.29
CA ALA A 131 -4.65 -4.27 7.40
C ALA A 131 -3.42 -4.05 8.28
N THR A 132 -3.62 -4.00 9.60
CA THR A 132 -2.52 -3.85 10.56
C THR A 132 -2.54 -4.88 11.67
N GLU A 133 -1.38 -5.19 12.23
CA GLU A 133 -1.19 -6.08 13.39
C GLU A 133 -1.93 -7.45 13.30
N LEU A 134 -1.98 -8.06 12.10
CA LEU A 134 -2.52 -9.41 11.89
C LEU A 134 -1.41 -10.44 11.64
N ASP A 135 -1.75 -11.72 11.74
CA ASP A 135 -0.86 -12.80 11.32
C ASP A 135 -0.76 -12.90 9.78
N PHE A 136 0.26 -13.64 9.33
CA PHE A 136 0.51 -13.82 7.89
C PHE A 136 -0.66 -14.43 7.12
N ALA A 137 -1.32 -15.46 7.68
CA ALA A 137 -2.42 -16.14 6.98
C ALA A 137 -3.58 -15.17 6.77
N THR A 138 -3.92 -14.39 7.80
CA THR A 138 -4.96 -13.38 7.73
C THR A 138 -4.64 -12.28 6.73
N TYR A 139 -3.40 -11.75 6.72
CA TYR A 139 -2.98 -10.79 5.68
C TYR A 139 -3.14 -11.35 4.27
N THR A 140 -2.74 -12.61 4.04
CA THR A 140 -2.85 -13.22 2.71
C THR A 140 -4.30 -13.46 2.29
N THR A 141 -5.18 -13.83 3.23
CA THR A 141 -6.62 -13.99 2.98
C THR A 141 -7.27 -12.67 2.58
N ILE A 142 -7.00 -11.60 3.33
CA ILE A 142 -7.53 -10.26 3.02
C ILE A 142 -6.96 -9.75 1.69
N ASN A 143 -5.66 -9.94 1.45
CA ASN A 143 -5.04 -9.55 0.19
C ASN A 143 -5.68 -10.27 -1.01
N ALA A 144 -5.92 -11.58 -0.90
CA ALA A 144 -6.61 -12.35 -1.93
C ALA A 144 -8.06 -11.87 -2.14
N ALA A 145 -8.80 -11.59 -1.07
CA ALA A 145 -10.15 -11.04 -1.15
C ALA A 145 -10.17 -9.66 -1.84
N CYS A 146 -9.23 -8.78 -1.50
CA CYS A 146 -9.07 -7.49 -2.16
C CYS A 146 -8.79 -7.65 -3.66
N ARG A 147 -7.92 -8.59 -4.05
CA ARG A 147 -7.66 -8.90 -5.46
C ARG A 147 -8.91 -9.37 -6.21
N ILE A 148 -9.69 -10.28 -5.61
CA ILE A 148 -10.97 -10.76 -6.18
C ILE A 148 -11.93 -9.58 -6.38
N ALA A 149 -11.98 -8.66 -5.43
CA ALA A 149 -12.78 -7.46 -5.48
C ALA A 149 -12.18 -6.32 -6.36
N ASN A 150 -11.02 -6.54 -6.98
CA ASN A 150 -10.26 -5.54 -7.73
C ASN A 150 -9.94 -4.26 -6.93
N ARG A 151 -9.61 -4.43 -5.64
CA ARG A 151 -9.29 -3.36 -4.69
C ARG A 151 -7.85 -3.43 -4.22
N ARG A 152 -7.29 -2.25 -3.91
CA ARG A 152 -5.90 -2.08 -3.49
C ARG A 152 -5.74 -2.47 -2.03
N PHE A 153 -4.59 -3.02 -1.69
CA PHE A 153 -4.32 -3.57 -0.37
C PHE A 153 -2.98 -3.10 0.17
N TYR A 154 -2.95 -2.82 1.48
CA TYR A 154 -1.74 -2.64 2.26
C TYR A 154 -1.78 -3.56 3.48
N ALA A 155 -0.64 -4.16 3.82
CA ALA A 155 -0.40 -4.78 5.11
C ALA A 155 0.71 -4.01 5.82
N ALA A 156 0.57 -3.76 7.12
CA ALA A 156 1.62 -3.10 7.89
C ALA A 156 1.61 -3.58 9.34
N GLY A 157 2.77 -3.61 9.99
CA GLY A 157 2.84 -4.05 11.37
C GLY A 157 4.08 -3.57 12.10
N LEU A 158 4.03 -3.63 13.43
CA LEU A 158 5.08 -3.19 14.33
C LEU A 158 5.62 -4.33 15.18
N HIS A 159 6.93 -4.34 15.37
CA HIS A 159 7.64 -5.17 16.33
C HIS A 159 8.69 -4.32 17.00
N GLY A 160 8.26 -3.57 18.03
CA GLY A 160 9.07 -2.69 18.85
C GLY A 160 9.78 -1.64 18.02
N PHE A 161 11.12 -1.71 17.94
CA PHE A 161 11.92 -0.82 17.09
C PHE A 161 11.77 -1.04 15.58
N TYR A 162 11.09 -2.11 15.16
CA TYR A 162 10.95 -2.49 13.77
C TYR A 162 9.51 -2.33 13.28
N GLY A 163 9.35 -2.15 11.97
CA GLY A 163 8.03 -2.21 11.34
C GLY A 163 8.13 -2.50 9.85
N PHE A 164 6.99 -2.77 9.22
CA PHE A 164 6.94 -3.00 7.78
C PHE A 164 5.70 -2.37 7.16
N VAL A 165 5.79 -2.08 5.86
CA VAL A 165 4.65 -1.77 4.99
C VAL A 165 4.79 -2.60 3.73
N PHE A 166 3.75 -3.34 3.41
CA PHE A 166 3.59 -4.06 2.17
C PHE A 166 2.47 -3.42 1.35
N ALA A 167 2.68 -3.22 0.05
CA ALA A 167 1.70 -2.72 -0.89
C ALA A 167 1.37 -3.76 -1.98
N ASP A 168 0.09 -3.94 -2.26
CA ASP A 168 -0.41 -4.65 -3.43
C ASP A 168 -1.54 -3.85 -4.09
N LEU A 169 -1.17 -3.09 -5.12
CA LEU A 169 -2.11 -2.25 -5.85
C LEU A 169 -2.71 -2.95 -7.07
N ILE A 170 -2.46 -4.26 -7.26
CA ILE A 170 -2.78 -5.05 -8.45
C ILE A 170 -2.06 -4.51 -9.70
N SER A 171 -2.58 -3.41 -10.22
CA SER A 171 -1.96 -2.58 -11.24
C SER A 171 -2.35 -1.13 -10.98
N HIS A 172 -1.36 -0.24 -10.99
CA HIS A 172 -1.56 1.17 -10.71
C HIS A 172 -0.96 2.05 -11.81
N ASP A 173 -1.82 2.86 -12.42
CA ASP A 173 -1.42 3.87 -13.40
C ASP A 173 -1.24 5.22 -12.71
N PHE A 174 -0.10 5.85 -12.95
CA PHE A 174 0.25 7.15 -12.37
C PHE A 174 0.98 8.01 -13.38
N VAL A 175 1.01 9.32 -13.13
CA VAL A 175 1.63 10.30 -14.02
C VAL A 175 2.79 11.00 -13.33
N ILE A 176 3.94 11.01 -13.99
CA ILE A 176 5.14 11.73 -13.54
C ILE A 176 5.40 12.89 -14.48
N GLU A 177 5.54 14.09 -13.91
CA GLU A 177 6.02 15.26 -14.64
C GLU A 177 7.55 15.28 -14.60
N ARG A 178 8.19 15.44 -15.76
CA ARG A 178 9.65 15.62 -15.84
C ARG A 178 10.03 16.55 -16.98
N THR A 179 11.21 17.15 -16.88
CA THR A 179 11.76 17.89 -18.02
C THR A 179 12.09 16.91 -19.15
N LYS A 180 11.78 17.29 -20.39
CA LYS A 180 12.08 16.47 -21.58
C LYS A 180 13.54 16.01 -21.57
N SER A 181 13.74 14.70 -21.68
CA SER A 181 15.06 14.10 -21.80
C SER A 181 15.51 14.06 -23.27
N ASN A 182 16.81 14.18 -23.51
CA ASN A 182 17.40 13.93 -24.83
C ASN A 182 17.55 12.42 -25.11
N VAL A 183 17.42 11.58 -24.09
CA VAL A 183 17.48 10.12 -24.20
C VAL A 183 16.06 9.58 -24.36
N PRO A 184 15.78 8.77 -25.41
CA PRO A 184 14.50 8.10 -25.57
C PRO A 184 14.16 7.25 -24.36
N SER A 185 12.90 7.25 -23.95
CA SER A 185 12.46 6.44 -22.82
C SER A 185 12.20 5.01 -23.24
N ALA A 186 12.69 4.06 -22.45
CA ALA A 186 12.34 2.66 -22.62
C ALA A 186 10.86 2.44 -22.29
N THR A 187 10.17 1.62 -23.09
CA THR A 187 8.78 1.24 -22.83
C THR A 187 8.65 0.45 -21.53
N GLN A 188 9.65 -0.35 -21.17
CA GLN A 188 9.76 -1.05 -19.89
C GLN A 188 10.91 -0.44 -19.08
N GLU A 189 10.62 0.09 -17.88
CA GLU A 189 11.63 0.69 -17.00
C GLU A 189 12.20 -0.33 -15.99
N THR A 190 11.34 -1.17 -15.43
CA THR A 190 11.69 -2.27 -14.50
C THR A 190 10.85 -3.50 -14.85
N PRO A 191 11.08 -4.70 -14.30
CA PRO A 191 10.21 -5.85 -14.55
C PRO A 191 8.73 -5.63 -14.24
N THR A 192 8.41 -4.66 -13.38
CA THR A 192 7.05 -4.34 -12.94
C THR A 192 6.51 -3.01 -13.46
N ARG A 193 7.37 -2.17 -14.06
CA ARG A 193 7.02 -0.82 -14.49
C ARG A 193 7.17 -0.62 -15.98
N SER A 194 6.11 -0.14 -16.62
CA SER A 194 6.07 0.24 -18.03
C SER A 194 5.59 1.68 -18.24
N ILE A 195 6.01 2.29 -19.35
CA ILE A 195 5.52 3.57 -19.84
C ILE A 195 4.40 3.30 -20.84
N LEU A 196 3.21 3.82 -20.54
CA LEU A 196 2.04 3.68 -21.40
C LEU A 196 1.95 4.80 -22.43
N ASN A 197 2.24 6.03 -22.01
CA ASN A 197 2.09 7.21 -22.86
C ASN A 197 2.99 8.37 -22.38
N ILE A 198 3.42 9.22 -23.31
CA ILE A 198 4.13 10.47 -23.02
C ILE A 198 3.45 11.59 -23.77
N THR A 199 2.96 12.59 -23.03
CA THR A 199 2.46 13.85 -23.61
C THR A 199 3.38 15.00 -23.21
N THR A 200 3.33 16.12 -23.93
CA THR A 200 4.19 17.28 -23.65
C THR A 200 3.40 18.55 -23.47
N LYS A 201 3.82 19.38 -22.51
CA LYS A 201 3.32 20.74 -22.29
C LYS A 201 4.50 21.71 -22.33
N LYS A 202 4.29 22.92 -22.87
CA LYS A 202 5.29 23.99 -22.87
C LYS A 202 4.98 24.95 -21.72
N GLU A 203 5.92 25.10 -20.79
CA GLU A 203 5.75 25.93 -19.60
C GLU A 203 7.04 26.72 -19.37
N ASN A 204 6.96 28.05 -19.39
CA ASN A 204 8.10 28.97 -19.17
C ASN A 204 9.35 28.58 -19.97
N GLU A 205 9.21 28.45 -21.29
CA GLU A 205 10.24 28.06 -22.27
C GLU A 205 10.76 26.61 -22.17
N LYS A 206 10.41 25.86 -21.13
CA LYS A 206 10.75 24.44 -20.98
C LYS A 206 9.64 23.54 -21.53
N VAL A 207 10.05 22.41 -22.13
CA VAL A 207 9.13 21.35 -22.52
C VAL A 207 9.08 20.32 -21.40
N ILE A 208 7.93 20.20 -20.75
CA ILE A 208 7.67 19.24 -19.69
C ILE A 208 6.96 18.04 -20.30
N GLU A 209 7.48 16.84 -20.03
CA GLU A 209 6.85 15.56 -20.35
C GLU A 209 5.94 15.13 -19.19
N MET A 210 4.70 14.76 -19.53
CA MET A 210 3.78 14.05 -18.66
C MET A 210 3.84 12.57 -19.04
N VAL A 211 4.53 11.77 -18.24
CA VAL A 211 4.77 10.35 -18.52
C VAL A 211 3.77 9.53 -17.74
N THR A 212 2.83 8.88 -18.44
CA THR A 212 1.90 7.93 -17.84
C THR A 212 2.58 6.58 -17.74
N LYS A 213 2.66 6.04 -16.53
CA LYS A 213 3.32 4.79 -16.20
C LYS A 213 2.34 3.83 -15.56
N ARG A 214 2.60 2.53 -15.70
CA ARG A 214 1.91 1.45 -15.01
C ARG A 214 2.89 0.69 -14.14
N GLU A 215 2.52 0.47 -12.89
CA GLU A 215 3.21 -0.44 -11.97
C GLU A 215 2.31 -1.68 -11.74
N VAL A 216 2.91 -2.87 -11.73
CA VAL A 216 2.21 -4.15 -11.49
C VAL A 216 2.71 -4.77 -10.19
N TYR A 217 1.79 -5.33 -9.41
CA TYR A 217 2.07 -5.86 -8.09
C TYR A 217 1.85 -7.37 -8.01
N SER A 218 2.52 -7.99 -7.04
CA SER A 218 2.35 -9.41 -6.70
C SER A 218 1.64 -9.52 -5.35
N PRO A 219 0.77 -10.52 -5.15
CA PRO A 219 0.11 -10.74 -3.86
C PRO A 219 1.15 -11.09 -2.79
N LEU A 220 0.85 -10.78 -1.53
CA LEU A 220 1.76 -10.96 -0.39
C LEU A 220 2.35 -12.37 -0.33
N ILE A 221 1.53 -13.39 -0.59
CA ILE A 221 1.97 -14.79 -0.57
C ILE A 221 3.11 -15.07 -1.57
N LEU A 222 3.08 -14.44 -2.75
CA LEU A 222 4.13 -14.56 -3.77
C LEU A 222 5.29 -13.62 -3.48
N ALA A 223 5.03 -12.38 -3.07
CA ALA A 223 6.08 -11.42 -2.71
C ALA A 223 6.95 -11.94 -1.56
N ASN A 224 6.35 -12.61 -0.58
CA ASN A 224 7.06 -13.18 0.57
C ASN A 224 8.05 -14.29 0.19
N THR A 225 7.80 -15.05 -0.88
CA THR A 225 8.70 -16.11 -1.36
C THR A 225 9.58 -15.68 -2.54
N SER A 226 9.44 -14.42 -2.97
CA SER A 226 10.16 -13.89 -4.13
C SER A 226 11.65 -13.68 -3.84
N PRO A 227 12.52 -13.78 -4.86
CA PRO A 227 13.93 -13.42 -4.75
C PRO A 227 14.12 -11.92 -4.49
N LEU A 228 15.30 -11.54 -3.98
CA LEU A 228 15.75 -10.16 -4.07
C LEU A 228 16.15 -9.83 -5.51
N PRO A 229 15.85 -8.60 -5.99
CA PRO A 229 16.32 -8.14 -7.29
C PRO A 229 17.85 -8.23 -7.43
N GLU A 230 18.33 -8.41 -8.66
CA GLU A 230 19.77 -8.55 -8.94
C GLU A 230 20.59 -7.36 -8.46
N GLU A 231 20.02 -6.16 -8.41
CA GLU A 231 20.70 -4.95 -7.90
C GLU A 231 21.15 -5.09 -6.42
N PHE A 232 20.44 -5.90 -5.63
CA PHE A 232 20.80 -6.20 -4.24
C PHE A 232 21.76 -7.39 -4.15
N THR A 233 21.64 -8.37 -5.04
CA THR A 233 22.34 -9.65 -4.92
C THR A 233 23.60 -9.76 -5.77
N ARG A 234 23.77 -8.97 -6.84
CA ARG A 234 24.91 -9.06 -7.77
C ARG A 234 26.23 -8.64 -7.13
N ILE A 235 26.22 -7.56 -6.34
CA ILE A 235 27.44 -6.97 -5.75
C ILE A 235 27.51 -7.31 -4.27
N ALA A 236 28.66 -7.84 -3.81
CA ALA A 236 28.86 -8.22 -2.40
C ALA A 236 28.58 -7.09 -1.41
N ARG A 237 28.99 -5.86 -1.76
CA ARG A 237 28.70 -4.66 -0.94
C ARG A 237 27.20 -4.40 -0.80
N LYS A 238 26.41 -4.61 -1.87
CA LYS A 238 24.96 -4.40 -1.85
C LYS A 238 24.25 -5.47 -1.03
N ARG A 239 24.70 -6.73 -1.10
CA ARG A 239 24.21 -7.81 -0.23
C ARG A 239 24.35 -7.46 1.25
N LYS A 240 25.50 -6.90 1.65
CA LYS A 240 25.77 -6.45 3.02
C LYS A 240 24.94 -5.24 3.46
N GLN A 241 24.32 -4.51 2.53
CA GLN A 241 23.43 -3.38 2.82
C GLN A 241 21.97 -3.79 3.01
N VAL A 242 21.60 -5.02 2.63
CA VAL A 242 20.26 -5.53 2.89
C VAL A 242 20.12 -5.74 4.40
N THR A 243 19.07 -5.19 5.00
CA THR A 243 18.84 -5.36 6.43
C THR A 243 18.48 -6.82 6.74
N PRO A 244 19.03 -7.42 7.82
CA PRO A 244 18.60 -8.74 8.31
C PRO A 244 17.14 -8.75 8.77
N LEU A 245 16.51 -7.58 8.93
CA LEU A 245 15.08 -7.46 9.24
C LEU A 245 14.20 -8.14 8.18
N LEU A 246 14.57 -8.10 6.88
CA LEU A 246 13.82 -8.81 5.84
C LEU A 246 13.83 -10.32 6.11
N THR A 247 14.99 -10.86 6.45
CA THR A 247 15.12 -12.28 6.83
C THR A 247 14.27 -12.61 8.05
N CYS A 248 14.34 -11.79 9.09
CA CYS A 248 13.62 -12.05 10.34
C CYS A 248 12.11 -11.94 10.17
N LEU A 249 11.61 -10.99 9.38
CA LEU A 249 10.19 -10.87 9.06
C LEU A 249 9.68 -12.09 8.27
N ARG A 250 10.43 -12.55 7.26
CA ARG A 250 10.08 -13.78 6.53
C ARG A 250 10.05 -15.00 7.44
N ALA A 251 11.05 -15.13 8.31
CA ALA A 251 11.14 -16.21 9.27
C ALA A 251 9.99 -16.18 10.29
N LEU A 252 9.58 -14.98 10.73
CA LEU A 252 8.43 -14.81 11.61
C LEU A 252 7.15 -15.30 10.95
N TRP A 253 6.90 -14.90 9.70
CA TRP A 253 5.73 -15.35 8.96
C TRP A 253 5.75 -16.85 8.67
N GLU A 254 6.93 -17.44 8.45
CA GLU A 254 7.05 -18.90 8.33
C GLU A 254 6.77 -19.61 9.66
N TYR A 255 7.28 -19.08 10.78
CA TYR A 255 6.97 -19.57 12.10
C TYR A 255 5.46 -19.51 12.38
N GLN A 256 4.80 -18.38 12.08
CA GLN A 256 3.36 -18.21 12.26
C GLN A 256 2.54 -19.23 11.47
N LYS A 257 2.93 -19.56 10.22
CA LYS A 257 2.27 -20.62 9.45
C LYS A 257 2.33 -21.97 10.17
N SER A 258 3.47 -22.31 10.76
CA SER A 258 3.66 -23.58 11.48
C SER A 258 3.03 -23.59 12.90
N SER A 259 2.81 -22.41 13.48
CA SER A 259 2.38 -22.24 14.88
C SER A 259 0.95 -21.69 15.02
N GLY A 260 0.14 -21.72 13.96
CA GLY A 260 -1.26 -21.25 14.01
C GLY A 260 -1.39 -19.75 14.30
N GLY A 261 -0.46 -18.93 13.80
CA GLY A 261 -0.46 -17.47 13.97
C GLY A 261 0.31 -16.95 15.19
N ALA A 262 0.71 -17.83 16.12
CA ALA A 262 1.43 -17.45 17.33
C ALA A 262 2.82 -16.84 17.05
N LEU A 263 3.25 -15.95 17.94
CA LEU A 263 4.61 -15.38 17.94
C LEU A 263 5.58 -16.33 18.69
N PRO A 264 6.86 -16.43 18.26
CA PRO A 264 7.88 -17.16 18.99
C PRO A 264 8.03 -16.69 20.44
N THR A 265 8.14 -17.61 21.39
CA THR A 265 8.49 -17.30 22.77
C THR A 265 9.99 -17.43 23.03
N PHE A 266 10.43 -17.19 24.27
CA PHE A 266 11.81 -17.46 24.69
C PHE A 266 12.07 -18.93 25.07
N SER A 267 11.15 -19.85 24.73
CA SER A 267 11.37 -21.28 24.91
C SER A 267 12.52 -21.76 24.01
N HIS A 268 13.29 -22.76 24.48
CA HIS A 268 14.39 -23.31 23.68
C HIS A 268 13.89 -23.82 22.31
N GLN A 269 12.72 -24.44 22.28
CA GLN A 269 12.11 -24.98 21.06
C GLN A 269 11.78 -23.88 20.05
N ASP A 270 11.17 -22.77 20.50
CA ASP A 270 10.81 -21.66 19.61
C ASP A 270 12.04 -20.93 19.09
N LEU A 271 13.03 -20.70 19.96
CA LEU A 271 14.30 -20.06 19.58
C LEU A 271 15.04 -20.90 18.53
N GLU A 272 15.08 -22.22 18.69
CA GLU A 272 15.70 -23.15 17.74
C GLU A 272 14.95 -23.14 16.40
N LEU A 273 13.62 -23.25 16.44
CA LEU A 273 12.78 -23.27 15.24
C LEU A 273 12.86 -21.94 14.47
N PHE A 274 12.74 -20.80 15.16
CA PHE A 274 12.86 -19.48 14.55
C PHE A 274 14.25 -19.26 13.94
N THR A 275 15.32 -19.65 14.65
CA THR A 275 16.68 -19.52 14.14
C THR A 275 16.89 -20.37 12.87
N LYS A 276 16.28 -21.55 12.81
CA LYS A 276 16.29 -22.39 11.60
C LYS A 276 15.61 -21.67 10.44
N HIS A 277 14.37 -21.18 10.62
CA HIS A 277 13.66 -20.43 9.59
C HIS A 277 14.45 -19.19 9.14
N ALA A 278 15.04 -18.45 10.07
CA ALA A 278 15.86 -17.28 9.75
C ALA A 278 17.06 -17.65 8.87
N ARG A 279 17.77 -18.74 9.16
CA ARG A 279 18.90 -19.21 8.33
C ARG A 279 18.44 -19.62 6.94
N ASP A 280 17.36 -20.38 6.85
CA ASP A 280 16.81 -20.86 5.58
C ASP A 280 16.40 -19.67 4.70
N CYS A 281 15.62 -18.73 5.24
CA CYS A 281 15.23 -17.49 4.54
C CYS A 281 16.44 -16.63 4.14
N HIS A 282 17.47 -16.54 4.98
CA HIS A 282 18.68 -15.77 4.66
C HIS A 282 19.43 -16.36 3.48
N GLN A 283 19.51 -17.69 3.42
CA GLN A 283 20.12 -18.43 2.32
C GLN A 283 19.31 -18.28 1.03
N GLU A 284 17.99 -18.37 1.08
CA GLU A 284 17.10 -18.16 -0.06
C GLU A 284 17.23 -16.76 -0.67
N LEU A 285 17.37 -15.74 0.19
CA LEU A 285 17.63 -14.36 -0.20
C LEU A 285 19.06 -14.14 -0.75
N LYS A 286 19.92 -15.17 -0.71
CA LYS A 286 21.33 -15.14 -1.11
C LYS A 286 22.13 -14.05 -0.40
N LEU A 287 21.83 -13.82 0.88
CA LEU A 287 22.52 -12.83 1.71
C LEU A 287 23.76 -13.43 2.38
N ASP A 288 24.66 -12.55 2.81
CA ASP A 288 25.89 -12.94 3.47
C ASP A 288 25.58 -13.33 4.93
N ILE A 289 25.82 -14.60 5.29
CA ILE A 289 25.51 -15.15 6.62
C ILE A 289 26.13 -14.34 7.78
N THR A 290 27.19 -13.58 7.53
CA THR A 290 27.81 -12.70 8.53
C THR A 290 26.92 -11.51 8.91
N THR A 291 25.88 -11.21 8.13
CA THR A 291 24.93 -10.13 8.42
C THR A 291 23.80 -10.57 9.35
N LEU A 292 23.52 -11.87 9.46
CA LEU A 292 22.54 -12.42 10.39
C LEU A 292 23.23 -12.92 11.66
N ASP A 293 23.55 -12.00 12.56
CA ASP A 293 24.17 -12.34 13.84
C ASP A 293 23.15 -12.65 14.95
N ALA A 294 23.62 -13.32 16.00
CA ALA A 294 22.79 -13.71 17.14
C ALA A 294 22.28 -12.52 17.98
N GLY A 295 22.96 -11.37 17.92
CA GLY A 295 22.55 -10.15 18.59
C GLY A 295 21.30 -9.56 17.93
N PHE A 296 21.31 -9.47 16.61
CA PHE A 296 20.15 -9.02 15.83
C PHE A 296 18.95 -9.94 16.04
N LEU A 297 19.13 -11.27 15.94
CA LEU A 297 18.06 -12.24 16.17
C LEU A 297 17.42 -12.08 17.56
N ARG A 298 18.26 -11.94 18.60
CA ARG A 298 17.77 -11.73 19.97
C ARG A 298 16.98 -10.44 20.10
N THR A 299 17.50 -9.35 19.53
CA THR A 299 16.85 -8.03 19.61
C THR A 299 15.52 -8.04 18.88
N PHE A 300 15.47 -8.63 17.69
CA PHE A 300 14.21 -8.82 16.94
C PHE A 300 13.18 -9.59 17.75
N LEU A 301 13.55 -10.75 18.31
CA LEU A 301 12.66 -11.57 19.14
C LEU A 301 12.15 -10.85 20.39
N GLN A 302 12.99 -10.03 21.03
CA GLN A 302 12.61 -9.21 22.19
C GLN A 302 11.60 -8.10 21.87
N ASN A 303 11.50 -7.70 20.61
CA ASN A 303 10.62 -6.63 20.17
C ASN A 303 9.29 -7.14 19.58
N LEU A 304 9.12 -8.46 19.42
CA LEU A 304 7.91 -9.02 18.83
C LEU A 304 6.64 -8.61 19.60
N GLY A 305 5.61 -8.23 18.84
CA GLY A 305 4.31 -7.79 19.37
C GLY A 305 4.32 -6.47 20.14
N SER A 306 5.48 -5.84 20.34
CA SER A 306 5.56 -4.56 21.04
C SER A 306 5.23 -3.40 20.12
N GLU A 307 4.53 -2.38 20.63
CA GLU A 307 4.18 -1.18 19.88
C GLU A 307 4.85 0.05 20.50
N LEU A 308 5.68 0.73 19.72
CA LEU A 308 6.33 1.97 20.13
C LEU A 308 5.75 3.14 19.34
N SER A 309 5.19 4.14 20.03
CA SER A 309 4.59 5.33 19.41
C SER A 309 5.51 6.03 18.38
N PRO A 310 6.83 6.24 18.63
CA PRO A 310 7.71 6.83 17.60
C PRO A 310 7.82 5.99 16.33
N VAL A 311 7.78 4.66 16.46
CA VAL A 311 7.86 3.73 15.33
C VAL A 311 6.53 3.70 14.58
N ALA A 312 5.41 3.69 15.30
CA ALA A 312 4.08 3.83 14.73
C ALA A 312 3.95 5.12 13.90
N ALA A 313 4.44 6.25 14.41
CA ALA A 313 4.45 7.53 13.71
C ALA A 313 5.32 7.51 12.45
N CYS A 314 6.50 6.89 12.50
CA CYS A 314 7.37 6.76 11.32
C CYS A 314 6.76 5.86 10.24
N VAL A 315 6.31 4.65 10.61
CA VAL A 315 5.75 3.66 9.68
C VAL A 315 4.45 4.17 9.06
N SER A 316 3.57 4.77 9.87
CA SER A 316 2.34 5.40 9.37
C SER A 316 2.62 6.58 8.44
N GLY A 317 3.69 7.33 8.65
CA GLY A 317 4.10 8.42 7.76
C GLY A 317 4.38 7.91 6.36
N TYR A 318 5.15 6.81 6.22
CA TYR A 318 5.38 6.17 4.92
C TYR A 318 4.10 5.60 4.32
N LEU A 319 3.32 4.85 5.10
CA LEU A 319 2.10 4.20 4.64
C LEU A 319 1.04 5.21 4.19
N ALA A 320 0.69 6.18 5.05
CA ALA A 320 -0.34 7.17 4.74
C ALA A 320 0.07 8.07 3.57
N GLN A 321 1.36 8.45 3.47
CA GLN A 321 1.85 9.21 2.34
C GLN A 321 1.75 8.41 1.04
N ASP A 322 2.07 7.11 1.06
CA ASP A 322 1.92 6.27 -0.13
C ASP A 322 0.45 6.11 -0.54
N VAL A 323 -0.46 5.93 0.42
CA VAL A 323 -1.91 5.90 0.18
C VAL A 323 -2.37 7.20 -0.50
N ILE A 324 -1.92 8.37 -0.01
CA ILE A 324 -2.24 9.67 -0.61
C ILE A 324 -1.69 9.78 -2.04
N ASN A 325 -0.44 9.34 -2.26
CA ASN A 325 0.18 9.34 -3.58
C ASN A 325 -0.61 8.47 -4.57
N VAL A 326 -0.98 7.25 -4.16
CA VAL A 326 -1.77 6.31 -4.95
C VAL A 326 -3.15 6.87 -5.28
N LEU A 327 -3.84 7.48 -4.31
CA LEU A 327 -5.14 8.12 -4.56
C LEU A 327 -5.00 9.30 -5.52
N SER A 328 -3.93 10.10 -5.38
CA SER A 328 -3.68 11.22 -6.29
C SER A 328 -3.28 10.78 -7.70
N ALA A 329 -2.73 9.57 -7.85
CA ALA A 329 -2.08 9.03 -9.05
C ALA A 329 -0.94 9.93 -9.54
N ARG A 330 -0.23 10.52 -8.57
CA ARG A 330 0.95 11.36 -8.73
C ARG A 330 2.02 10.79 -7.81
N GLU A 331 3.27 10.85 -8.24
CA GLU A 331 4.41 10.17 -7.61
C GLU A 331 4.50 8.66 -7.87
N HIS A 332 5.71 8.15 -7.64
CA HIS A 332 5.99 6.72 -7.68
C HIS A 332 5.42 6.04 -6.43
N PRO A 333 4.58 5.01 -6.58
CA PRO A 333 4.08 4.26 -5.43
C PRO A 333 5.17 3.35 -4.83
N LEU A 334 4.98 2.97 -3.57
CA LEU A 334 5.78 1.97 -2.87
C LEU A 334 5.78 0.65 -3.65
N GLN A 335 6.96 0.06 -3.88
CA GLN A 335 7.10 -1.22 -4.57
C GLN A 335 8.10 -2.14 -3.86
N ASN A 336 7.64 -3.19 -3.20
CA ASN A 336 6.34 -3.31 -2.53
C ASN A 336 6.52 -3.52 -1.03
N MET A 337 7.75 -3.75 -0.56
CA MET A 337 8.04 -4.04 0.84
C MET A 337 8.98 -2.97 1.41
N LEU A 338 8.46 -2.09 2.25
CA LEU A 338 9.24 -1.18 3.08
C LEU A 338 9.47 -1.83 4.44
N LEU A 339 10.71 -1.76 4.92
CA LEU A 339 11.07 -2.22 6.26
C LEU A 339 11.66 -1.06 7.04
N PHE A 340 11.07 -0.71 8.17
CA PHE A 340 11.58 0.29 9.08
C PHE A 340 12.44 -0.37 10.17
N ASP A 341 13.67 0.10 10.32
CA ASP A 341 14.63 -0.31 11.34
C ASP A 341 14.98 0.93 12.19
N GLY A 342 14.38 1.00 13.37
CA GLY A 342 14.53 2.12 14.30
C GLY A 342 15.94 2.22 14.90
N GLU A 343 16.65 1.11 15.04
CA GLU A 343 18.04 1.11 15.53
C GLU A 343 18.99 1.74 14.52
N ARG A 344 18.73 1.51 13.23
CA ARG A 344 19.50 2.12 12.12
C ARG A 344 18.90 3.44 11.62
N SER A 345 17.71 3.80 12.09
CA SER A 345 16.91 4.93 11.58
C SER A 345 16.79 4.88 10.05
N ALA A 346 16.48 3.70 9.51
CA ALA A 346 16.44 3.44 8.07
C ALA A 346 15.13 2.78 7.65
N ALA A 347 14.65 3.10 6.44
CA ALA A 347 13.44 2.54 5.86
C ALA A 347 13.66 2.00 4.43
N PRO A 348 14.55 1.03 4.21
CA PRO A 348 14.79 0.50 2.87
C PRO A 348 13.53 -0.12 2.26
N ILE A 349 13.41 0.02 0.93
CA ILE A 349 12.35 -0.57 0.13
C ILE A 349 12.94 -1.69 -0.72
N TYR A 350 12.26 -2.83 -0.73
CA TYR A 350 12.60 -4.02 -1.50
C TYR A 350 11.45 -4.35 -2.47
N PRO A 351 11.68 -4.24 -3.80
CA PRO A 351 10.75 -4.74 -4.81
C PRO A 351 10.79 -6.27 -4.83
N LEU A 352 9.76 -6.92 -4.29
CA LEU A 352 9.70 -8.38 -4.18
C LEU A 352 8.64 -8.94 -5.11
N HIS A 353 9.12 -9.57 -6.19
CA HIS A 353 8.28 -10.17 -7.23
C HIS A 353 8.84 -11.51 -7.70
N PRO A 354 7.98 -12.45 -8.12
CA PRO A 354 8.43 -13.70 -8.69
C PRO A 354 9.24 -13.41 -9.96
N PHE A 355 10.06 -14.37 -10.37
CA PHE A 355 10.75 -14.26 -11.65
C PHE A 355 9.72 -14.14 -12.77
N PHE A 356 9.70 -13.00 -13.45
CA PHE A 356 9.04 -12.87 -14.74
C PHE A 356 10.01 -13.42 -15.78
N PRO A 357 9.75 -14.61 -16.37
CA PRO A 357 10.53 -15.01 -17.55
C PRO A 357 10.39 -13.89 -18.61
N PRO A 358 11.46 -13.56 -19.34
CA PRO A 358 11.34 -12.68 -20.50
C PRO A 358 10.25 -13.27 -21.41
N GLU A 359 9.22 -12.46 -21.67
CA GLU A 359 7.90 -12.89 -22.14
C GLU A 359 7.93 -14.01 -23.19
N VAL A 360 7.19 -15.09 -22.93
CA VAL A 360 6.36 -15.65 -24.00
C VAL A 360 5.25 -14.64 -24.17
N GLU A 361 5.20 -13.97 -25.32
CA GLU A 361 4.18 -12.97 -25.69
C GLU A 361 2.81 -13.42 -25.15
N SER A 362 2.32 -12.74 -24.11
CA SER A 362 1.04 -13.07 -23.52
C SER A 362 -0.03 -12.80 -24.57
N ALA A 363 -0.66 -13.87 -25.08
CA ALA A 363 -1.75 -13.86 -26.04
C ALA A 363 -3.07 -13.36 -25.42
N VAL A 364 -3.02 -12.24 -24.70
CA VAL A 364 -4.23 -11.49 -24.33
C VAL A 364 -4.42 -10.45 -25.42
N PRO A 365 -5.38 -10.62 -26.33
CA PRO A 365 -5.60 -9.63 -27.38
C PRO A 365 -5.95 -8.29 -26.72
N PRO A 366 -5.42 -7.17 -27.25
CA PRO A 366 -5.78 -5.85 -26.75
C PRO A 366 -7.29 -5.69 -26.83
N VAL A 367 -7.91 -5.28 -25.72
CA VAL A 367 -9.31 -4.90 -25.70
C VAL A 367 -9.47 -3.70 -26.63
N VAL A 368 -10.06 -3.94 -27.80
CA VAL A 368 -10.35 -2.89 -28.77
C VAL A 368 -11.35 -1.92 -28.11
N PRO A 369 -11.03 -0.63 -27.97
CA PRO A 369 -11.99 0.32 -27.46
C PRO A 369 -13.20 0.36 -28.40
N VAL A 370 -14.41 0.24 -27.85
CA VAL A 370 -15.65 0.39 -28.61
C VAL A 370 -15.75 1.84 -29.06
N VAL A 371 -15.30 2.11 -30.29
CA VAL A 371 -15.52 3.38 -30.96
C VAL A 371 -16.95 3.35 -31.50
N GLN A 372 -17.93 3.83 -30.72
CA GLN A 372 -19.18 4.29 -31.31
C GLN A 372 -18.91 5.62 -32.01
N ALA A 373 -18.44 5.54 -33.25
CA ALA A 373 -18.43 6.68 -34.14
C ALA A 373 -19.87 6.93 -34.60
N ILE A 374 -20.48 8.01 -34.10
CA ILE A 374 -21.66 8.61 -34.74
C ILE A 374 -21.16 9.35 -35.98
N PRO A 375 -21.60 9.01 -37.20
CA PRO A 375 -21.23 9.77 -38.39
C PRO A 375 -21.98 11.10 -38.39
N LEU A 376 -21.24 12.21 -38.44
CA LEU A 376 -21.78 13.52 -38.80
C LEU A 376 -21.71 13.66 -40.33
N ASP A 377 -22.87 14.00 -40.90
CA ASP A 377 -23.12 14.48 -42.26
C ASP A 377 -22.85 13.46 -43.39
N GLY A 378 -23.77 13.05 -44.27
CA GLY A 378 -24.90 13.77 -44.84
C GLY A 378 -24.65 13.97 -46.33
N GLU A 379 -24.78 12.93 -47.17
CA GLU A 379 -25.06 13.03 -48.63
C GLU A 379 -25.46 11.66 -49.24
N PRO A 380 -26.16 11.64 -50.40
CA PRO A 380 -27.27 10.72 -50.66
C PRO A 380 -26.90 9.41 -51.38
N ALA A 381 -27.77 8.43 -51.20
CA ALA A 381 -27.66 7.08 -51.75
C ALA A 381 -27.60 7.03 -53.29
N SER A 382 -26.52 6.48 -53.84
CA SER A 382 -26.45 6.02 -55.23
C SER A 382 -26.55 4.49 -55.32
N ALA A 383 -27.65 4.06 -55.93
CA ALA A 383 -28.00 2.80 -56.58
C ALA A 383 -27.06 1.58 -56.49
N LEU A 384 -27.67 0.48 -56.03
CA LEU A 384 -27.28 -0.92 -56.16
C LEU A 384 -26.91 -1.32 -57.60
N SER A 385 -25.73 -1.94 -57.77
CA SER A 385 -25.44 -2.84 -58.89
C SER A 385 -25.28 -4.29 -58.38
N MET A 386 -26.20 -5.16 -58.79
CA MET A 386 -26.14 -6.61 -58.61
C MET A 386 -24.95 -7.25 -59.38
N PRO A 387 -24.50 -8.45 -58.98
CA PRO A 387 -23.31 -9.08 -59.52
C PRO A 387 -23.62 -9.87 -60.80
N SER A 388 -22.62 -9.98 -61.69
CA SER A 388 -22.60 -10.96 -62.76
C SER A 388 -21.29 -11.74 -62.74
N ARG A 389 -21.45 -13.04 -62.44
CA ARG A 389 -20.61 -14.23 -62.68
C ARG A 389 -19.20 -14.30 -62.09
#